data_AF-A0A960UHP7-F1
#
_entry.id   AF-A0A960UHP7-F1
#
_cell.length_a   1.000
_cell.length_b   1.000
_cell.length_c   1.000
_cell.angle_alpha   90.00
_cell.angle_beta   90.00
_cell.angle_gamma   90.00
#
_symmetry.space_group_name_H-M   'P 1'
#
loop_
_entity.id
_entity.type
_entity.pdbx_description
1 polymer ?
#
loop_
_entity_poly.entity_id
_entity_poly.type
_entity_poly.pdbx_seq_one_letter_code
_entity_poly.pdbx_strand_id
1 'polypeptide(L)'
;AQPFAPLAAAPMAEQLASVESDLLDTFGTLASAFDGSVTAALSGGYDSRLMLAILRKLGVAPRLYVYGRPEDADVRVARRIAEGEGLALEVVDKREAAPLSVDAWLGVLRRNFHFFDALSADGVFDNGSDHATRAERAAKARLQLNGAGGEIFRDFWNLPDRRFAIRPFLETRYDPGDTSALSDRFDRGEFLARFAAKVQSLLGIERGWITRREMERLYPLLRNRWAGANIMLNNQLGASLLPFAEPRFVERSLGLPLRFKRYGRFQAALIASLDPALARYPSSYGYSFSEPVSWKRRLRAQARRQLPLALRRLRRRGQTARPALPYYLRGEYREAVFGRRELAIREFLDPDAITDPLRLARAFSVELLIGGHREAVGLD
;
A
#
# COMPACT_ATOMS: atom_id res chain seq x y z
N ALA A 1 2.24 22.43 20.65
CA ALA A 1 2.63 22.59 19.23
C ALA A 1 1.36 22.74 18.39
N GLN A 2 1.37 23.42 17.24
CA GLN A 2 0.23 23.42 16.33
C GLN A 2 0.15 22.05 15.62
N PRO A 3 -0.87 21.21 15.90
CA PRO A 3 -0.88 19.82 15.44
C PRO A 3 -1.01 19.69 13.92
N PHE A 4 -1.49 20.72 13.24
CA PHE A 4 -1.70 20.75 11.79
C PHE A 4 -0.70 21.63 11.03
N ALA A 5 0.41 21.99 11.68
CA ALA A 5 1.48 22.76 11.05
C ALA A 5 2.72 21.88 10.84
N PRO A 6 3.53 22.14 9.80
CA PRO A 6 4.83 21.52 9.64
C PRO A 6 5.70 21.71 10.88
N LEU A 7 6.51 20.71 11.20
CA LEU A 7 7.53 20.84 12.23
C LEU A 7 8.49 21.98 11.91
N ALA A 8 8.78 22.81 12.90
CA ALA A 8 9.85 23.79 12.83
C ALA A 8 11.22 23.10 12.73
N ALA A 9 12.21 23.83 12.20
CA ALA A 9 13.58 23.35 12.19
C ALA A 9 14.08 23.19 13.62
N ALA A 10 14.44 21.96 14.00
CA ALA A 10 14.94 21.62 15.32
C ALA A 10 15.92 20.43 15.23
N PRO A 11 16.74 20.18 16.26
CA PRO A 11 17.50 18.95 16.40
C PRO A 11 16.62 17.70 16.26
N MET A 12 17.21 16.60 15.78
CA MET A 12 16.48 15.36 15.54
C MET A 12 15.80 14.83 16.81
N ALA A 13 16.45 14.96 17.98
CA ALA A 13 15.92 14.48 19.25
C ALA A 13 14.62 15.21 19.65
N GLU A 14 14.56 16.53 19.47
CA GLU A 14 13.35 17.32 19.75
C GLU A 14 12.21 16.96 18.79
N GLN A 15 12.53 16.78 17.51
CA GLN A 15 11.53 16.34 16.52
C GLN A 15 11.02 14.92 16.81
N LEU A 16 11.89 14.01 17.27
CA LEU A 16 11.50 12.66 17.69
C LEU A 16 10.56 12.73 18.89
N ALA A 17 10.95 13.41 19.97
CA ALA A 17 10.13 13.54 21.17
C ALA A 17 8.75 14.15 20.87
N SER A 18 8.72 15.17 20.01
CA SER A 18 7.46 15.81 19.63
C SER A 18 6.55 14.90 18.80
N VAL A 19 7.10 14.14 17.84
CA VAL A 19 6.31 13.19 17.04
C VAL A 19 5.91 11.97 17.86
N GLU A 20 6.77 11.48 18.73
CA GLU A 20 6.50 10.35 19.64
C GLU A 20 5.32 10.68 20.56
N SER A 21 5.31 11.88 21.16
CA SER A 21 4.20 12.36 21.97
C SER A 21 2.88 12.36 21.19
N ASP A 22 2.84 12.95 19.99
CA ASP A 22 1.62 12.98 19.16
C ASP A 22 1.14 11.57 18.77
N LEU A 23 2.07 10.65 18.52
CA LEU A 23 1.77 9.25 18.19
C LEU A 23 1.16 8.54 19.39
N LEU A 24 1.76 8.67 20.58
CA LEU A 24 1.26 8.07 21.81
C LEU A 24 -0.12 8.63 22.18
N ASP A 25 -0.34 9.94 22.06
CA ASP A 25 -1.64 10.57 22.33
C ASP A 25 -2.72 10.05 21.38
N THR A 26 -2.40 9.99 20.08
CA THR A 26 -3.36 9.56 19.06
C THR A 26 -3.68 8.07 19.19
N PHE A 27 -2.67 7.22 19.33
CA PHE A 27 -2.89 5.78 19.52
C PHE A 27 -3.49 5.46 20.89
N GLY A 28 -3.20 6.24 21.93
CA GLY A 28 -3.82 6.11 23.25
C GLY A 28 -5.32 6.43 23.19
N THR A 29 -5.69 7.47 22.43
CA THR A 29 -7.10 7.78 22.15
C THR A 29 -7.80 6.62 21.43
N LEU A 30 -7.17 6.07 20.39
CA LEU A 30 -7.71 4.92 19.66
C LEU A 30 -7.80 3.67 20.53
N ALA A 31 -6.77 3.37 21.32
CA ALA A 31 -6.77 2.24 22.23
C ALA A 31 -7.90 2.35 23.26
N SER A 32 -8.08 3.53 23.87
CA SER A 32 -9.15 3.79 24.82
C SER A 32 -10.53 3.67 24.19
N ALA A 33 -10.76 4.27 23.02
CA ALA A 33 -12.05 4.25 22.34
C ALA A 33 -12.51 2.84 21.90
N PHE A 34 -11.59 1.88 21.82
CA PHE A 34 -11.85 0.50 21.39
C PHE A 34 -11.47 -0.54 22.45
N ASP A 35 -11.34 -0.15 23.73
CA ASP A 35 -11.01 -1.02 24.86
C ASP A 35 -9.76 -1.90 24.63
N GLY A 36 -8.75 -1.35 23.95
CA GLY A 36 -7.54 -2.07 23.56
C GLY A 36 -7.74 -3.20 22.53
N SER A 37 -8.97 -3.38 22.02
CA SER A 37 -9.31 -4.44 21.06
C SER A 37 -8.83 -4.08 19.65
N VAL A 38 -7.54 -4.30 19.40
CA VAL A 38 -6.84 -3.93 18.18
C VAL A 38 -6.33 -5.16 17.43
N THR A 39 -6.57 -5.21 16.13
CA THR A 39 -5.88 -6.09 15.18
C THR A 39 -4.92 -5.26 14.33
N ALA A 40 -3.68 -5.73 14.19
CA ALA A 40 -2.62 -5.02 13.48
C ALA A 40 -1.78 -5.97 12.62
N ALA A 41 -1.46 -5.56 11.40
CA ALA A 41 -0.51 -6.31 10.58
C ALA A 41 0.92 -6.16 11.11
N LEU A 42 1.67 -7.26 11.20
CA LEU A 42 3.09 -7.29 11.47
C LEU A 42 3.86 -7.71 10.20
N SER A 43 4.92 -6.99 9.85
CA SER A 43 5.79 -7.34 8.73
C SER A 43 7.25 -7.04 9.06
N GLY A 44 8.17 -7.30 8.12
CA GLY A 44 9.57 -6.89 8.25
C GLY A 44 9.81 -5.41 8.01
N GLY A 45 8.76 -4.63 7.77
CA GLY A 45 8.81 -3.22 7.43
C GLY A 45 8.93 -2.27 8.63
N TYR A 46 9.01 -0.98 8.31
CA TYR A 46 9.06 0.09 9.30
C TYR A 46 7.69 0.37 9.92
N ASP A 47 6.64 0.43 9.09
CA ASP A 47 5.37 1.04 9.49
C ASP A 47 4.58 0.14 10.44
N SER A 48 4.51 -1.16 10.13
CA SER A 48 3.94 -2.19 11.01
C SER A 48 4.70 -2.29 12.35
N ARG A 49 6.03 -2.18 12.31
CA ARG A 49 6.86 -2.26 13.52
C ARG A 49 6.76 -1.01 14.39
N LEU A 50 6.68 0.18 13.79
CA LEU A 50 6.38 1.41 14.52
C LEU A 50 5.02 1.34 15.18
N MET A 51 4.00 0.87 14.46
CA MET A 51 2.67 0.67 15.01
C MET A 51 2.68 -0.29 16.22
N LEU A 52 3.35 -1.45 16.10
CA LEU A 52 3.49 -2.39 17.22
C LEU A 52 4.26 -1.78 18.40
N ALA A 53 5.33 -1.03 18.16
CA ALA A 53 6.10 -0.36 19.21
C ALA A 53 5.24 0.66 20.00
N ILE A 54 4.41 1.44 19.30
CA ILE A 54 3.48 2.39 19.94
C ILE A 54 2.45 1.63 20.79
N LEU A 55 1.81 0.60 20.23
CA LEU A 55 0.79 -0.18 20.93
C LEU A 55 1.36 -0.84 22.20
N ARG A 56 2.54 -1.46 22.12
CA ARG A 56 3.23 -2.05 23.28
C ARG A 56 3.61 -1.00 24.32
N LYS A 57 4.08 0.18 23.90
CA LYS A 57 4.40 1.29 24.80
C LYS A 57 3.18 1.76 25.60
N LEU A 58 1.98 1.66 25.01
CA LEU A 58 0.70 1.98 25.63
C LEU A 58 0.10 0.81 26.42
N GLY A 59 0.79 -0.33 26.55
CA GLY A 59 0.27 -1.51 27.23
C GLY A 59 -0.82 -2.27 26.46
N VAL A 60 -0.99 -1.99 25.17
CA VAL A 60 -1.95 -2.68 24.31
C VAL A 60 -1.30 -3.94 23.72
N ALA A 61 -1.97 -5.08 23.87
CA ALA A 61 -1.59 -6.35 23.26
C ALA A 61 -2.45 -6.59 22.00
N PRO A 62 -2.02 -6.13 20.81
CA PRO A 62 -2.82 -6.31 19.60
C PRO A 62 -2.82 -7.77 19.14
N ARG A 63 -3.88 -8.17 18.44
CA ARG A 63 -3.86 -9.38 17.63
C ARG A 63 -3.01 -9.13 16.38
N LEU A 64 -2.00 -9.95 16.17
CA LEU A 64 -1.05 -9.78 15.07
C LEU A 64 -1.31 -10.79 13.97
N TYR A 65 -1.18 -10.32 12.73
CA TYR A 65 -1.22 -11.19 11.56
C TYR A 65 -0.20 -10.76 10.49
N VAL A 66 0.19 -11.68 9.62
CA VAL A 66 1.03 -11.42 8.44
C VAL A 66 0.52 -12.22 7.24
N TYR A 67 0.49 -11.59 6.08
CA TYR A 67 0.18 -12.26 4.80
C TYR A 67 1.45 -12.67 4.09
N GLY A 68 1.42 -13.87 3.49
CA GLY A 68 2.47 -14.35 2.61
C GLY A 68 2.83 -15.79 2.87
N ARG A 69 3.75 -16.30 2.05
CA ARG A 69 4.27 -17.66 2.17
C ARG A 69 5.24 -17.76 3.35
N PRO A 70 5.44 -18.96 3.92
CA PRO A 70 6.44 -19.17 4.98
C PRO A 70 7.83 -18.63 4.65
N GLU A 71 8.23 -18.68 3.38
CA GLU A 71 9.51 -18.20 2.85
C GLU A 71 9.52 -16.71 2.45
N ASP A 72 8.42 -15.99 2.56
CA ASP A 72 8.42 -14.56 2.28
C ASP A 72 9.23 -13.81 3.37
N ALA A 73 9.99 -12.80 2.95
CA ALA A 73 10.89 -12.08 3.86
C ALA A 73 10.13 -11.43 5.03
N ASP A 74 8.94 -10.90 4.77
CA ASP A 74 8.11 -10.29 5.80
C ASP A 74 7.55 -11.33 6.79
N VAL A 75 7.15 -12.52 6.32
CA VAL A 75 6.66 -13.61 7.18
C VAL A 75 7.76 -14.13 8.09
N ARG A 76 8.96 -14.39 7.55
CA ARG A 76 10.10 -14.83 8.37
C ARG A 76 10.48 -13.82 9.45
N VAL A 77 10.48 -12.54 9.12
CA VAL A 77 10.81 -11.48 10.09
C VAL A 77 9.70 -11.34 11.14
N ALA A 78 8.43 -11.36 10.73
CA ALA A 78 7.30 -11.30 11.66
C ALA A 78 7.30 -12.49 12.64
N ARG A 79 7.52 -13.72 12.14
CA ARG A 79 7.66 -14.93 12.99
C ARG A 79 8.79 -14.78 14.00
N ARG A 80 9.97 -14.36 13.55
CA ARG A 80 11.12 -14.16 14.44
C ARG A 80 10.85 -13.13 15.54
N ILE A 81 10.17 -12.03 15.21
CA ILE A 81 9.75 -11.03 16.20
C ILE A 81 8.75 -11.65 17.18
N ALA A 82 7.74 -12.34 16.66
CA ALA A 82 6.69 -12.93 17.48
C ALA A 82 7.23 -13.98 18.45
N GLU A 83 8.08 -14.89 17.98
CA GLU A 83 8.77 -15.89 18.80
C GLU A 83 9.67 -15.25 19.85
N GLY A 84 10.50 -14.27 19.46
CA GLY A 84 11.44 -13.63 20.36
C GLY A 84 10.79 -12.72 21.42
N GLU A 85 9.62 -12.17 21.13
CA GLU A 85 8.87 -11.29 22.02
C GLU A 85 7.70 -11.99 22.73
N GLY A 86 7.51 -13.31 22.53
CA GLY A 86 6.41 -14.08 23.11
C GLY A 86 5.02 -13.62 22.64
N LEU A 87 4.91 -13.14 21.40
CA LEU A 87 3.66 -12.63 20.82
C LEU A 87 2.96 -13.72 19.99
N ALA A 88 1.63 -13.77 20.07
CA ALA A 88 0.83 -14.58 19.15
C ALA A 88 0.82 -13.91 17.76
N LEU A 89 1.15 -14.68 16.71
CA LEU A 89 1.12 -14.22 15.32
C LEU A 89 0.35 -15.21 14.44
N GLU A 90 -0.66 -14.70 13.75
CA GLU A 90 -1.38 -15.44 12.71
C GLU A 90 -0.66 -15.28 11.36
N VAL A 91 -0.26 -16.39 10.74
CA VAL A 91 0.32 -16.38 9.39
C VAL A 91 -0.72 -16.89 8.42
N VAL A 92 -1.06 -16.07 7.42
CA VAL A 92 -2.10 -16.39 6.46
C VAL A 92 -1.53 -16.41 5.05
N ASP A 93 -1.48 -17.59 4.44
CA ASP A 93 -1.22 -17.73 3.01
C ASP A 93 -2.54 -17.89 2.24
N LYS A 94 -2.97 -16.81 1.60
CA LYS A 94 -4.20 -16.78 0.79
C LYS A 94 -4.17 -17.72 -0.42
N ARG A 95 -3.00 -18.24 -0.80
CA ARG A 95 -2.82 -19.12 -1.96
C ARG A 95 -3.05 -20.59 -1.64
N GLU A 96 -3.03 -20.97 -0.36
CA GLU A 96 -3.26 -22.35 0.07
C GLU A 96 -4.73 -22.77 -0.05
N ALA A 97 -5.64 -21.81 -0.28
CA ALA A 97 -7.04 -22.13 -0.52
C ALA A 97 -7.19 -22.99 -1.78
N ALA A 98 -7.80 -24.17 -1.59
CA ALA A 98 -8.06 -25.11 -2.66
C ALA A 98 -8.87 -24.47 -3.80
N PRO A 99 -8.64 -24.87 -5.07
CA PRO A 99 -9.54 -24.51 -6.15
C PRO A 99 -10.97 -24.94 -5.84
N LEU A 100 -11.92 -24.02 -6.04
CA LEU A 100 -13.34 -24.29 -5.92
C LEU A 100 -13.86 -24.92 -7.22
N SER A 101 -15.04 -25.53 -7.20
CA SER A 101 -15.76 -25.79 -8.47
C SER A 101 -16.21 -24.46 -9.09
N VAL A 102 -16.50 -24.47 -10.40
CA VAL A 102 -17.03 -23.28 -11.10
C VAL A 102 -18.27 -22.73 -10.39
N ASP A 103 -19.25 -23.59 -10.06
CA ASP A 103 -20.49 -23.17 -9.39
C ASP A 103 -20.24 -22.53 -8.02
N ALA A 104 -19.38 -23.14 -7.20
CA ALA A 104 -19.04 -22.60 -5.89
C ALA A 104 -18.29 -21.26 -6.02
N TRP A 105 -17.41 -21.15 -7.02
CA TRP A 105 -16.68 -19.93 -7.31
C TRP A 105 -17.58 -18.80 -7.83
N LEU A 106 -18.62 -19.09 -8.63
CA LEU A 106 -19.58 -18.06 -9.06
C LEU A 106 -20.28 -17.39 -7.86
N GLY A 107 -20.57 -18.16 -6.81
CA GLY A 107 -21.06 -17.59 -5.54
C GLY A 107 -20.05 -16.68 -4.84
N VAL A 108 -18.75 -17.00 -4.94
CA VAL A 108 -17.66 -16.14 -4.45
C VAL A 108 -17.58 -14.85 -5.27
N LEU A 109 -17.59 -14.96 -6.61
CA LEU A 109 -17.55 -13.81 -7.50
C LEU A 109 -18.72 -12.87 -7.24
N ARG A 110 -19.94 -13.40 -7.07
CA ARG A 110 -21.14 -12.62 -6.77
C ARG A 110 -20.98 -11.81 -5.49
N ARG A 111 -20.56 -12.47 -4.41
CA ARG A 111 -20.32 -11.81 -3.12
C ARG A 111 -19.24 -10.74 -3.23
N ASN A 112 -18.15 -11.04 -3.92
CA ASN A 112 -17.05 -10.11 -4.12
C ASN A 112 -17.48 -8.89 -4.94
N PHE A 113 -18.28 -9.07 -5.99
CA PHE A 113 -18.79 -7.98 -6.81
C PHE A 113 -19.52 -6.94 -5.96
N HIS A 114 -20.46 -7.37 -5.12
CA HIS A 114 -21.21 -6.45 -4.24
C HIS A 114 -20.34 -5.90 -3.10
N PHE A 115 -19.52 -6.72 -2.45
CA PHE A 115 -18.70 -6.25 -1.34
C PHE A 115 -17.65 -5.22 -1.77
N PHE A 116 -17.04 -5.42 -2.93
CA PHE A 116 -15.99 -4.55 -3.46
C PHE A 116 -16.50 -3.45 -4.39
N ASP A 117 -17.81 -3.36 -4.63
CA ASP A 117 -18.44 -2.52 -5.67
C ASP A 117 -17.79 -2.72 -7.06
N ALA A 118 -17.24 -3.91 -7.33
CA ALA A 118 -16.37 -4.21 -8.48
C ALA A 118 -15.12 -3.30 -8.65
N LEU A 119 -14.76 -2.53 -7.64
CA LEU A 119 -13.68 -1.54 -7.65
C LEU A 119 -12.46 -1.94 -6.78
N SER A 120 -12.33 -3.22 -6.39
CA SER A 120 -11.14 -3.67 -5.67
C SER A 120 -9.87 -3.47 -6.48
N ALA A 121 -8.77 -3.18 -5.78
CA ALA A 121 -7.51 -2.86 -6.42
C ALA A 121 -6.91 -3.99 -7.26
N ASP A 122 -7.25 -5.24 -6.92
CA ASP A 122 -6.79 -6.47 -7.57
C ASP A 122 -7.89 -7.12 -8.44
N GLY A 123 -9.09 -6.53 -8.50
CA GLY A 123 -10.27 -7.12 -9.15
C GLY A 123 -11.08 -8.05 -8.23
N VAL A 124 -12.29 -8.41 -8.65
CA VAL A 124 -13.24 -9.25 -7.90
C VAL A 124 -13.11 -10.74 -8.19
N PHE A 125 -12.30 -11.07 -9.21
CA PHE A 125 -11.93 -12.44 -9.58
C PHE A 125 -10.81 -12.91 -8.65
N ASP A 126 -11.18 -13.52 -7.54
CA ASP A 126 -10.25 -14.18 -6.61
C ASP A 126 -10.81 -15.52 -6.11
N ASN A 127 -10.15 -16.14 -5.14
CA ASN A 127 -10.56 -17.42 -4.53
C ASN A 127 -11.42 -17.25 -3.26
N GLY A 128 -11.91 -16.05 -2.97
CA GLY A 128 -12.72 -15.69 -1.79
C GLY A 128 -11.92 -15.39 -0.53
N SER A 129 -10.61 -15.65 -0.53
CA SER A 129 -9.76 -15.45 0.64
C SER A 129 -9.67 -13.98 1.05
N ASP A 130 -9.79 -13.04 0.12
CA ASP A 130 -9.63 -11.62 0.43
C ASP A 130 -10.81 -11.10 1.26
N HIS A 131 -12.04 -11.48 0.90
CA HIS A 131 -13.23 -11.23 1.73
C HIS A 131 -13.15 -11.98 3.07
N ALA A 132 -12.90 -13.30 3.03
CA ALA A 132 -12.91 -14.15 4.23
C ALA A 132 -11.92 -13.66 5.30
N THR A 133 -10.69 -13.35 4.90
CA THR A 133 -9.66 -12.87 5.84
C THR A 133 -9.98 -11.47 6.39
N ARG A 134 -10.72 -10.62 5.67
CA ARG A 134 -11.19 -9.34 6.23
C ARG A 134 -12.28 -9.55 7.28
N ALA A 135 -13.25 -10.41 6.98
CA ALA A 135 -14.35 -10.72 7.89
C ALA A 135 -13.83 -11.36 9.19
N GLU A 136 -12.87 -12.28 9.07
CA GLU A 136 -12.23 -12.91 10.21
C GLU A 136 -11.50 -11.89 11.10
N ARG A 137 -10.72 -10.96 10.53
CA ARG A 137 -10.05 -9.92 11.30
C ARG A 137 -11.03 -8.99 12.01
N ALA A 138 -12.13 -8.63 11.33
CA ALA A 138 -13.18 -7.78 11.90
C ALA A 138 -13.90 -8.48 13.07
N ALA A 139 -14.10 -9.79 12.98
CA ALA A 139 -14.70 -10.58 14.06
C ALA A 139 -13.77 -10.73 15.28
N LYS A 140 -12.44 -10.72 15.08
CA LYS A 140 -11.46 -10.95 16.15
C LYS A 140 -11.10 -9.70 16.95
N ALA A 141 -11.29 -8.49 16.42
CA ALA A 141 -11.04 -7.25 17.17
C ALA A 141 -11.92 -6.09 16.69
N ARG A 142 -12.18 -5.14 17.59
CA ARG A 142 -13.06 -3.99 17.31
C ARG A 142 -12.42 -2.94 16.39
N LEU A 143 -11.09 -2.82 16.40
CA LEU A 143 -10.36 -1.88 15.56
C LEU A 143 -9.28 -2.57 14.74
N GLN A 144 -9.31 -2.38 13.42
CA GLN A 144 -8.27 -2.83 12.50
C GLN A 144 -7.35 -1.67 12.13
N LEU A 145 -6.08 -1.77 12.51
CA LEU A 145 -5.06 -0.79 12.17
C LEU A 145 -4.15 -1.28 11.05
N ASN A 146 -3.87 -0.40 10.09
CA ASN A 146 -2.94 -0.65 9.01
C ASN A 146 -1.86 0.44 8.97
N GLY A 147 -0.61 0.02 8.82
CA GLY A 147 0.56 0.92 8.82
C GLY A 147 0.75 1.74 7.53
N ALA A 148 -0.11 1.58 6.52
CA ALA A 148 0.01 2.35 5.29
C ALA A 148 -0.03 3.85 5.57
N GLY A 149 0.90 4.57 4.94
CA GLY A 149 1.08 6.00 5.17
C GLY A 149 2.21 6.32 6.15
N GLY A 150 2.75 5.34 6.88
CA GLY A 150 3.92 5.54 7.75
C GLY A 150 5.18 6.02 6.99
N GLU A 151 5.21 5.84 5.67
CA GLU A 151 6.29 6.30 4.81
C GLU A 151 6.47 7.82 4.76
N ILE A 152 5.52 8.60 5.30
CA ILE A 152 5.69 10.05 5.51
C ILE A 152 6.95 10.40 6.33
N PHE A 153 7.41 9.49 7.19
CA PHE A 153 8.63 9.64 7.98
C PHE A 153 9.92 9.24 7.23
N ARG A 154 9.79 8.84 5.95
CA ARG A 154 10.89 8.34 5.12
C ARG A 154 11.01 9.12 3.81
N ASP A 155 12.17 9.04 3.17
CA ASP A 155 12.38 9.57 1.82
C ASP A 155 11.74 8.63 0.80
N PHE A 156 10.40 8.59 0.77
CA PHE A 156 9.61 7.70 -0.09
C PHE A 156 9.97 7.88 -1.56
N TRP A 157 10.06 9.13 -2.00
CA TRP A 157 10.37 9.42 -3.38
C TRP A 157 11.80 9.03 -3.74
N ASN A 158 12.78 9.07 -2.83
CA ASN A 158 14.17 8.75 -3.16
C ASN A 158 14.64 9.50 -4.43
N LEU A 159 14.35 10.81 -4.44
CA LEU A 159 14.73 11.77 -5.48
C LEU A 159 15.64 12.85 -4.88
N PRO A 160 16.48 13.52 -5.68
CA PRO A 160 17.29 14.64 -5.21
C PRO A 160 16.44 15.77 -4.61
N ASP A 161 17.08 16.58 -3.76
CA ASP A 161 16.44 17.72 -3.11
C ASP A 161 16.49 18.95 -4.02
N ARG A 162 15.58 19.01 -4.97
CA ARG A 162 15.46 20.09 -5.96
C ARG A 162 14.05 20.20 -6.51
N ARG A 163 13.80 21.20 -7.34
CA ARG A 163 12.55 21.33 -8.11
C ARG A 163 12.50 20.30 -9.24
N PHE A 164 11.29 19.83 -9.55
CA PHE A 164 11.05 18.92 -10.67
C PHE A 164 9.91 19.45 -11.52
N ALA A 165 10.06 19.38 -12.85
CA ALA A 165 8.90 19.51 -13.73
C ALA A 165 7.91 18.37 -13.45
N ILE A 166 6.62 18.70 -13.44
CA ILE A 166 5.53 17.78 -13.06
C ILE A 166 5.50 16.58 -14.01
N ARG A 167 5.53 16.83 -15.32
CA ARG A 167 5.40 15.76 -16.32
C ARG A 167 6.55 14.73 -16.25
N PRO A 168 7.85 15.10 -16.25
CA PRO A 168 8.94 14.13 -16.04
C PRO A 168 8.86 13.37 -14.72
N PHE A 169 8.39 14.04 -13.65
CA PHE A 169 8.15 13.38 -12.36
C PHE A 169 7.07 12.29 -12.49
N LEU A 170 5.94 12.62 -13.12
CA LEU A 170 4.84 11.69 -13.37
C LEU A 170 5.27 10.53 -14.27
N GLU A 171 6.00 10.79 -15.35
CA GLU A 171 6.53 9.73 -16.22
C GLU A 171 7.44 8.76 -15.48
N THR A 172 8.20 9.26 -14.49
CA THR A 172 9.07 8.40 -13.70
C THR A 172 8.28 7.51 -12.73
N ARG A 173 7.05 7.90 -12.35
CA ARG A 173 6.32 7.29 -11.23
C ARG A 173 5.08 6.53 -11.64
N TYR A 174 4.34 7.08 -12.58
CA TYR A 174 2.97 6.72 -12.96
C TYR A 174 2.80 6.45 -14.46
N ASP A 175 3.88 6.44 -15.24
CA ASP A 175 3.83 5.94 -16.62
C ASP A 175 3.36 4.47 -16.61
N PRO A 176 2.28 4.13 -17.34
CA PRO A 176 1.76 2.76 -17.39
C PRO A 176 2.79 1.76 -17.92
N GLY A 177 3.81 2.23 -18.65
CA GLY A 177 4.91 1.41 -19.12
C GLY A 177 4.56 0.74 -20.45
N ASP A 178 4.33 -0.56 -20.42
CA ASP A 178 3.85 -1.33 -21.57
C ASP A 178 2.36 -1.08 -21.78
N THR A 179 2.02 -0.57 -22.97
CA THR A 179 0.67 -0.23 -23.40
C THR A 179 0.20 -1.12 -24.55
N SER A 180 0.90 -2.22 -24.83
CA SER A 180 0.60 -3.13 -25.96
C SER A 180 -0.81 -3.73 -25.88
N ALA A 181 -1.34 -3.91 -24.68
CA ALA A 181 -2.71 -4.37 -24.48
C ALA A 181 -3.76 -3.26 -24.63
N LEU A 182 -3.40 -1.98 -24.73
CA LEU A 182 -4.37 -0.89 -24.82
C LEU A 182 -4.74 -0.63 -26.29
N SER A 183 -6.00 -0.29 -26.54
CA SER A 183 -6.49 0.13 -27.85
C SER A 183 -5.92 1.49 -28.28
N ASP A 184 -6.18 1.86 -29.54
CA ASP A 184 -5.88 3.18 -30.12
C ASP A 184 -6.62 4.33 -29.42
N ARG A 185 -7.66 4.05 -28.64
CA ARG A 185 -8.35 5.06 -27.81
C ARG A 185 -7.51 5.58 -26.66
N PHE A 186 -6.46 4.87 -26.26
CA PHE A 186 -5.59 5.32 -25.18
C PHE A 186 -4.52 6.30 -25.68
N ASP A 187 -4.68 7.58 -25.39
CA ASP A 187 -3.64 8.59 -25.57
C ASP A 187 -2.78 8.73 -24.30
N ARG A 188 -1.55 8.21 -24.35
CA ARG A 188 -0.56 8.34 -23.26
C ARG A 188 -0.21 9.80 -22.96
N GLY A 189 -0.11 10.64 -23.98
CA GLY A 189 0.20 12.06 -23.86
C GLY A 189 -0.89 12.81 -23.12
N GLU A 190 -2.15 12.59 -23.51
CA GLU A 190 -3.33 13.16 -22.87
C GLU A 190 -3.48 12.66 -21.42
N PHE A 191 -3.32 11.34 -21.19
CA PHE A 191 -3.33 10.77 -19.84
C PHE A 191 -2.37 11.49 -18.89
N LEU A 192 -1.12 11.69 -19.33
CA LEU A 192 -0.11 12.39 -18.53
C LEU A 192 -0.40 13.88 -18.37
N ALA A 193 -1.00 14.53 -19.38
CA ALA A 193 -1.40 15.93 -19.30
C ALA A 193 -2.54 16.14 -18.30
N ARG A 194 -3.59 15.31 -18.36
CA ARG A 194 -4.70 15.31 -17.39
C ARG A 194 -4.20 15.00 -15.97
N PHE A 195 -3.24 14.08 -15.84
CA PHE A 195 -2.64 13.80 -14.54
C PHE A 195 -1.78 14.97 -14.02
N ALA A 196 -1.05 15.67 -14.89
CA ALA A 196 -0.34 16.89 -14.51
C ALA A 196 -1.29 17.99 -14.02
N ALA A 197 -2.40 18.22 -14.73
CA ALA A 197 -3.44 19.16 -14.32
C ALA A 197 -4.05 18.79 -12.96
N LYS A 198 -4.27 17.49 -12.70
CA LYS A 198 -4.71 17.00 -11.39
C LYS A 198 -3.68 17.30 -10.29
N VAL A 199 -2.39 17.10 -10.55
CA VAL A 199 -1.32 17.44 -9.59
C VAL A 199 -1.30 18.93 -9.28
N GLN A 200 -1.44 19.78 -10.30
CA GLN A 200 -1.54 21.23 -10.16
C GLN A 200 -2.74 21.63 -9.28
N SER A 201 -3.91 21.07 -9.57
CA SER A 201 -5.13 21.28 -8.78
C SER A 201 -4.98 20.85 -7.32
N LEU A 202 -4.44 19.65 -7.06
CA LEU A 202 -4.22 19.13 -5.70
C LEU A 202 -3.25 19.98 -4.87
N LEU A 203 -2.29 20.63 -5.52
CA LEU A 203 -1.30 21.47 -4.85
C LEU A 203 -1.70 22.95 -4.81
N GLY A 204 -2.75 23.35 -5.54
CA GLY A 204 -3.14 24.76 -5.70
C GLY A 204 -2.05 25.57 -6.40
N ILE A 205 -1.43 25.03 -7.46
CA ILE A 205 -0.37 25.69 -8.22
C ILE A 205 -0.70 25.74 -9.71
N GLU A 206 -0.32 26.81 -10.39
CA GLU A 206 -0.50 26.95 -11.85
C GLU A 206 0.77 26.57 -12.64
N ARG A 207 1.93 26.65 -12.00
CA ARG A 207 3.23 26.37 -12.61
C ARG A 207 3.43 24.88 -12.92
N GLY A 208 4.22 24.59 -13.96
CA GLY A 208 4.56 23.24 -14.41
C GLY A 208 5.63 22.50 -13.59
N TRP A 209 5.99 22.98 -12.39
CA TRP A 209 7.03 22.39 -11.55
C TRP A 209 6.65 22.37 -10.07
N ILE A 210 7.17 21.38 -9.35
CA ILE A 210 6.95 21.16 -7.91
C ILE A 210 8.26 21.29 -7.13
N THR A 211 8.16 21.88 -5.94
CA THR A 211 9.23 21.88 -4.93
C THR A 211 9.38 20.51 -4.28
N ARG A 212 10.45 20.32 -3.49
CA ARG A 212 10.62 19.12 -2.67
C ARG A 212 9.44 18.92 -1.72
N ARG A 213 9.01 19.98 -1.03
CA ARG A 213 7.93 19.90 -0.03
C ARG A 213 6.58 19.57 -0.68
N GLU A 214 6.29 20.15 -1.84
CA GLU A 214 5.09 19.81 -2.61
C GLU A 214 5.11 18.36 -3.08
N MET A 215 6.28 17.87 -3.54
CA MET A 215 6.44 16.46 -3.87
C MET A 215 6.18 15.54 -2.68
N GLU A 216 6.70 15.86 -1.48
CA GLU A 216 6.37 15.10 -0.26
C GLU A 216 4.86 15.07 0.01
N ARG A 217 4.17 16.21 -0.16
CA ARG A 217 2.71 16.32 0.01
C ARG A 217 1.92 15.48 -0.99
N LEU A 218 2.47 15.18 -2.16
CA LEU A 218 1.83 14.29 -3.13
C LEU A 218 1.76 12.83 -2.67
N TYR A 219 2.58 12.40 -1.71
CA TYR A 219 2.55 11.02 -1.22
C TYR A 219 1.18 10.66 -0.63
N PRO A 220 0.67 11.35 0.42
CA PRO A 220 -0.66 11.06 0.95
C PRO A 220 -1.77 11.34 -0.08
N LEU A 221 -1.65 12.40 -0.89
CA LEU A 221 -2.71 12.80 -1.84
C LEU A 221 -2.86 11.85 -3.04
N LEU A 222 -1.78 11.21 -3.50
CA LEU A 222 -1.81 10.33 -4.67
C LEU A 222 -1.63 8.85 -4.28
N ARG A 223 -0.64 8.53 -3.45
CA ARG A 223 -0.25 7.14 -3.17
C ARG A 223 -1.12 6.48 -2.10
N ASN A 224 -1.52 7.22 -1.06
CA ASN A 224 -2.36 6.67 0.01
C ASN A 224 -3.83 6.51 -0.40
N ARG A 225 -4.26 7.09 -1.52
CA ARG A 225 -5.61 6.86 -2.07
C ARG A 225 -5.94 5.36 -2.24
N TRP A 226 -4.95 4.55 -2.63
CA TRP A 226 -5.10 3.10 -2.72
C TRP A 226 -5.32 2.42 -1.36
N ALA A 227 -4.64 2.90 -0.32
CA ALA A 227 -4.86 2.42 1.04
C ALA A 227 -6.24 2.86 1.56
N GLY A 228 -6.68 4.07 1.21
CA GLY A 228 -8.02 4.57 1.51
C GLY A 228 -9.13 3.66 0.97
N ALA A 229 -9.04 3.23 -0.29
CA ALA A 229 -10.01 2.29 -0.87
C ALA A 229 -10.07 0.96 -0.07
N ASN A 230 -8.93 0.40 0.32
CA ASN A 230 -8.88 -0.80 1.15
C ASN A 230 -9.52 -0.62 2.53
N ILE A 231 -9.39 0.58 3.10
CA ILE A 231 -9.92 0.90 4.43
C ILE A 231 -11.43 1.11 4.37
N MET A 232 -11.94 1.74 3.31
CA MET A 232 -13.38 1.81 3.06
C MET A 232 -14.01 0.42 2.99
N LEU A 233 -13.36 -0.52 2.31
CA LEU A 233 -13.81 -1.92 2.26
C LEU A 233 -13.80 -2.59 3.63
N ASN A 234 -12.74 -2.41 4.42
CA ASN A 234 -12.71 -2.95 5.79
C ASN A 234 -13.80 -2.33 6.67
N ASN A 235 -14.12 -1.04 6.48
CA ASN A 235 -15.14 -0.32 7.24
C ASN A 235 -16.57 -0.81 7.00
N GLN A 236 -16.81 -1.61 5.94
CA GLN A 236 -18.08 -2.34 5.79
C GLN A 236 -18.23 -3.47 6.81
N LEU A 237 -17.13 -3.98 7.39
CA LEU A 237 -17.11 -5.13 8.29
C LEU A 237 -16.82 -4.76 9.75
N GLY A 238 -16.12 -3.65 9.99
CA GLY A 238 -15.78 -3.16 11.31
C GLY A 238 -14.84 -1.97 11.24
N ALA A 239 -14.61 -1.28 12.36
CA ALA A 239 -13.81 -0.06 12.35
C ALA A 239 -12.38 -0.34 11.88
N SER A 240 -11.91 0.42 10.89
CA SER A 240 -10.58 0.33 10.33
C SER A 240 -10.02 1.72 10.01
N LEU A 241 -8.77 1.95 10.39
CA LEU A 241 -8.13 3.27 10.29
C LEU A 241 -6.71 3.16 9.74
N LEU A 242 -6.24 4.30 9.19
CA LEU A 242 -4.83 4.55 8.83
C LEU A 242 -4.29 5.65 9.72
N PRO A 243 -3.81 5.34 10.94
CA PRO A 243 -3.40 6.38 11.88
C PRO A 243 -2.35 7.32 11.30
N PHE A 244 -1.41 6.81 10.50
CA PHE A 244 -0.35 7.63 9.89
C PHE A 244 -0.84 8.54 8.75
N ALA A 245 -2.05 8.33 8.22
CA ALA A 245 -2.64 9.20 7.22
C ALA A 245 -3.35 10.42 7.83
N GLU A 246 -3.44 10.51 9.15
CA GLU A 246 -4.01 11.66 9.85
C GLU A 246 -3.29 12.96 9.47
N PRO A 247 -4.03 14.06 9.20
CA PRO A 247 -3.44 15.34 8.80
C PRO A 247 -2.36 15.83 9.77
N ARG A 248 -2.51 15.53 11.07
CA ARG A 248 -1.51 15.90 12.07
C ARG A 248 -0.13 15.31 11.79
N PHE A 249 -0.04 14.04 11.41
CA PHE A 249 1.26 13.43 11.11
C PHE A 249 1.74 13.83 9.73
N VAL A 250 0.83 13.87 8.75
CA VAL A 250 1.14 14.25 7.38
C VAL A 250 1.75 15.64 7.32
N GLU A 251 1.05 16.67 7.83
CA GLU A 251 1.51 18.05 7.75
C GLU A 251 2.80 18.26 8.55
N ARG A 252 2.91 17.67 9.73
CA ARG A 252 4.14 17.72 10.56
C ARG A 252 5.33 17.09 9.84
N SER A 253 5.13 15.97 9.17
CA SER A 253 6.18 15.28 8.42
C SER A 253 6.77 16.11 7.27
N LEU A 254 6.03 17.10 6.75
CA LEU A 254 6.52 18.01 5.71
C LEU A 254 7.61 18.96 6.22
N GLY A 255 7.67 19.18 7.53
CA GLY A 255 8.71 19.98 8.20
C GLY A 255 9.99 19.20 8.53
N LEU A 256 9.96 17.86 8.44
CA LEU A 256 11.15 17.04 8.73
C LEU A 256 12.23 17.28 7.67
N PRO A 257 13.45 17.67 8.08
CA PRO A 257 14.58 17.77 7.17
C PRO A 257 14.80 16.46 6.41
N LEU A 258 14.99 16.52 5.09
CA LEU A 258 15.17 15.34 4.25
C LEU A 258 16.31 14.44 4.75
N ARG A 259 17.36 15.03 5.35
CA ARG A 259 18.48 14.29 5.97
C ARG A 259 18.04 13.33 7.08
N PHE A 260 16.95 13.62 7.80
CA PHE A 260 16.40 12.74 8.83
C PHE A 260 15.57 11.61 8.21
N LYS A 261 14.84 11.88 7.12
CA LYS A 261 14.04 10.87 6.41
C LYS A 261 14.88 9.86 5.61
N ARG A 262 16.10 10.23 5.22
CA ARG A 262 17.00 9.39 4.41
C ARG A 262 17.30 8.06 5.10
N TYR A 263 17.28 7.00 4.31
CA TYR A 263 17.57 5.63 4.75
C TYR A 263 16.67 5.13 5.89
N GLY A 264 15.51 5.77 6.10
CA GLY A 264 14.60 5.44 7.20
C GLY A 264 15.09 5.89 8.57
N ARG A 265 16.12 6.76 8.65
CA ARG A 265 16.77 7.13 9.92
C ARG A 265 15.81 7.68 10.97
N PHE A 266 14.87 8.54 10.59
CA PHE A 266 13.88 9.11 11.52
C PHE A 266 12.93 8.04 12.06
N GLN A 267 12.34 7.23 11.18
CA GLN A 267 11.40 6.20 11.60
C GLN A 267 12.08 5.06 12.38
N ALA A 268 13.32 4.68 12.02
CA ALA A 268 14.14 3.75 12.80
C ALA A 268 14.38 4.27 14.23
N ALA A 269 14.72 5.56 14.36
CA ALA A 269 14.92 6.18 15.66
C ALA A 269 13.63 6.28 16.48
N LEU A 270 12.47 6.54 15.85
CA LEU A 270 11.17 6.44 16.54
C LEU A 270 10.93 5.03 17.10
N ILE A 271 11.13 3.99 16.29
CA ILE A 271 10.97 2.60 16.73
C ILE A 271 11.93 2.28 17.88
N ALA A 272 13.20 2.67 17.77
CA ALA A 272 14.20 2.43 18.80
C ALA A 272 13.94 3.19 20.11
N SER A 273 13.34 4.39 20.03
CA SER A 273 12.92 5.18 21.20
C SER A 273 11.74 4.53 21.93
N LEU A 274 10.74 4.10 21.16
CA LEU A 274 9.50 3.52 21.68
C LEU A 274 9.68 2.10 22.21
N ASP A 275 10.37 1.24 21.45
CA ASP A 275 10.61 -0.16 21.79
C ASP A 275 12.01 -0.62 21.29
N PRO A 276 13.03 -0.50 22.15
CA PRO A 276 14.39 -0.92 21.82
C PRO A 276 14.53 -2.41 21.49
N ALA A 277 13.67 -3.27 22.03
CA ALA A 277 13.71 -4.71 21.77
C ALA A 277 13.27 -4.99 20.32
N LEU A 278 12.14 -4.42 19.91
CA LEU A 278 11.65 -4.53 18.53
C LEU A 278 12.63 -3.95 17.50
N ALA A 279 13.32 -2.86 17.84
CA ALA A 279 14.29 -2.23 16.94
C ALA A 279 15.48 -3.13 16.58
N ARG A 280 15.86 -4.07 17.46
CA ARG A 280 17.02 -4.96 17.28
C ARG A 280 16.80 -6.07 16.27
N TYR A 281 15.55 -6.45 15.99
CA TYR A 281 15.29 -7.50 15.01
C TYR A 281 15.69 -7.06 13.60
N PRO A 282 16.22 -7.97 12.78
CA PRO A 282 16.46 -7.67 11.38
C PRO A 282 15.15 -7.27 10.70
N SER A 283 15.23 -6.33 9.77
CA SER A 283 14.13 -5.98 8.87
C SER A 283 14.17 -6.82 7.59
N SER A 284 13.09 -6.80 6.81
CA SER A 284 13.10 -7.38 5.45
C SER A 284 14.07 -6.64 4.51
N TYR A 285 14.60 -5.49 4.94
CA TYR A 285 15.67 -4.79 4.26
C TYR A 285 17.07 -5.32 4.60
N GLY A 286 17.23 -6.25 5.54
CA GLY A 286 18.52 -6.89 5.86
C GLY A 286 19.42 -6.11 6.83
N TYR A 287 18.83 -5.28 7.70
CA TYR A 287 19.51 -4.62 8.84
C TYR A 287 18.50 -4.39 9.97
N SER A 288 18.97 -4.24 11.21
CA SER A 288 18.13 -3.85 12.36
C SER A 288 17.89 -2.34 12.38
N PHE A 289 16.80 -1.88 13.01
CA PHE A 289 16.52 -0.45 13.13
C PHE A 289 17.30 0.23 14.27
N SER A 290 17.97 -0.55 15.11
CA SER A 290 18.96 -0.04 16.08
C SER A 290 20.32 0.27 15.47
N GLU A 291 20.60 -0.19 14.25
CA GLU A 291 21.91 -0.06 13.60
C GLU A 291 21.91 0.97 12.46
N PRO A 292 23.06 1.63 12.22
CA PRO A 292 23.20 2.47 11.05
C PRO A 292 23.18 1.64 9.76
N VAL A 293 22.48 2.16 8.75
CA VAL A 293 22.51 1.56 7.41
C VAL A 293 23.94 1.54 6.85
N SER A 294 24.38 0.37 6.38
CA SER A 294 25.75 0.17 5.88
C SER A 294 26.14 1.17 4.79
N TRP A 295 27.41 1.58 4.79
CA TRP A 295 27.93 2.56 3.83
C TRP A 295 27.75 2.10 2.37
N LYS A 296 27.93 0.79 2.08
CA LYS A 296 27.70 0.20 0.74
C LYS A 296 26.27 0.47 0.26
N ARG A 297 25.29 0.30 1.15
CA ARG A 297 23.88 0.56 0.83
C ARG A 297 23.60 2.05 0.70
N ARG A 298 24.19 2.90 1.54
CA ARG A 298 24.07 4.36 1.44
C ARG A 298 24.60 4.87 0.10
N LEU A 299 25.77 4.42 -0.33
CA LEU A 299 26.34 4.77 -1.64
C LEU A 299 25.45 4.30 -2.79
N ARG A 300 24.99 3.04 -2.76
CA ARG A 300 24.08 2.49 -3.78
C ARG A 300 22.77 3.30 -3.84
N ALA A 301 22.21 3.66 -2.70
CA ALA A 301 21.01 4.47 -2.61
C ALA A 301 21.25 5.89 -3.14
N GLN A 302 22.37 6.51 -2.80
CA GLN A 302 22.76 7.83 -3.30
C GLN A 302 22.97 7.82 -4.83
N ALA A 303 23.66 6.83 -5.37
CA ALA A 303 23.84 6.67 -6.82
C ALA A 303 22.49 6.52 -7.54
N ARG A 304 21.60 5.65 -7.01
CA ARG A 304 20.23 5.52 -7.53
C ARG A 304 19.46 6.83 -7.44
N ARG A 305 19.66 7.61 -6.36
CA ARG A 305 19.02 8.90 -6.16
C ARG A 305 19.40 9.88 -7.27
N GLN A 306 20.68 9.96 -7.60
CA GLN A 306 21.18 10.88 -8.61
C GLN A 306 20.91 10.44 -10.05
N LEU A 307 20.42 9.20 -10.26
CA LEU A 307 20.07 8.71 -11.58
C LEU A 307 18.98 9.61 -12.23
N PRO A 308 19.25 10.16 -13.43
CA PRO A 308 18.28 10.94 -14.20
C PRO A 308 16.94 10.24 -14.37
N LEU A 309 15.86 11.03 -14.38
CA LEU A 309 14.48 10.53 -14.47
C LEU A 309 14.26 9.66 -15.72
N ALA A 310 14.80 10.07 -16.88
CA ALA A 310 14.72 9.32 -18.12
C ALA A 310 15.34 7.91 -18.02
N LEU A 311 16.49 7.77 -17.35
CA LEU A 311 17.15 6.47 -17.18
C LEU A 311 16.40 5.56 -16.19
N ARG A 312 15.74 6.14 -15.18
CA ARG A 312 14.88 5.38 -14.25
C ARG A 312 13.70 4.73 -14.96
N ARG A 313 13.15 5.39 -15.98
CA ARG A 313 12.04 4.86 -16.81
C ARG A 313 12.46 3.59 -17.54
N LEU A 314 13.61 3.60 -18.20
CA LEU A 314 14.13 2.44 -18.95
C LEU A 314 14.30 1.21 -18.06
N ARG A 315 14.78 1.40 -16.83
CA ARG A 315 14.98 0.30 -15.87
C ARG A 315 13.68 -0.40 -15.44
N ARG A 316 12.53 0.30 -15.46
CA ARG A 316 11.23 -0.32 -15.09
C ARG A 316 10.69 -1.26 -16.16
N ARG A 317 11.22 -1.20 -17.38
CA ARG A 317 10.80 -2.06 -18.51
C ARG A 317 11.45 -3.45 -18.50
N GLY A 318 12.20 -3.79 -17.45
CA GLY A 318 12.82 -5.10 -17.28
C GLY A 318 11.79 -6.19 -16.97
N GLN A 319 11.84 -7.26 -17.76
CA GLN A 319 10.88 -8.37 -17.83
C GLN A 319 10.58 -9.00 -16.46
N THR A 320 9.31 -8.98 -16.08
CA THR A 320 8.76 -9.90 -15.09
C THR A 320 8.46 -11.23 -15.76
N ALA A 321 8.90 -12.34 -15.17
CA ALA A 321 8.44 -13.66 -15.56
C ALA A 321 6.91 -13.68 -15.58
N ARG A 322 6.32 -14.33 -16.60
CA ARG A 322 4.86 -14.48 -16.69
C ARG A 322 4.40 -15.39 -15.54
N PRO A 323 3.72 -14.88 -14.51
CA PRO A 323 3.21 -15.74 -13.47
C PRO A 323 2.14 -16.65 -14.06
N ALA A 324 2.00 -17.86 -13.51
CA ALA A 324 0.92 -18.76 -13.90
C ALA A 324 -0.44 -18.09 -13.60
N LEU A 325 -1.40 -18.28 -14.51
CA LEU A 325 -2.76 -17.79 -14.29
C LEU A 325 -3.44 -18.58 -13.14
N PRO A 326 -3.98 -17.90 -12.12
CA PRO A 326 -4.84 -18.51 -11.12
C PRO A 326 -6.02 -19.23 -11.77
N TYR A 327 -6.55 -20.25 -11.09
CA TYR A 327 -7.63 -21.08 -11.63
C TYR A 327 -8.85 -20.26 -12.05
N TYR A 328 -9.25 -19.27 -11.23
CA TYR A 328 -10.40 -18.39 -11.46
C TYR A 328 -10.23 -17.41 -12.63
N LEU A 329 -9.07 -17.38 -13.27
CA LEU A 329 -8.83 -16.63 -14.52
C LEU A 329 -8.64 -17.57 -15.72
N ARG A 330 -8.89 -18.87 -15.60
CA ARG A 330 -8.77 -19.83 -16.73
C ARG A 330 -10.06 -19.89 -17.55
N GLY A 331 -9.96 -20.53 -18.73
CA GLY A 331 -11.04 -20.58 -19.73
C GLY A 331 -12.39 -21.01 -19.16
N GLU A 332 -12.43 -22.13 -18.43
CA GLU A 332 -13.68 -22.65 -17.84
C GLU A 332 -14.41 -21.64 -16.94
N TYR A 333 -13.69 -20.87 -16.12
CA TYR A 333 -14.26 -19.85 -15.24
C TYR A 333 -14.69 -18.60 -16.01
N ARG A 334 -13.92 -18.21 -17.05
CA ARG A 334 -14.28 -17.09 -17.92
C ARG A 334 -15.54 -17.41 -18.73
N GLU A 335 -15.61 -18.60 -19.31
CA GLU A 335 -16.75 -19.07 -20.10
C GLU A 335 -18.02 -19.14 -19.24
N ALA A 336 -17.91 -19.53 -17.97
CA ALA A 336 -19.04 -19.53 -17.04
C ALA A 336 -19.62 -18.13 -16.77
N VAL A 337 -18.82 -17.07 -16.90
CA VAL A 337 -19.23 -15.68 -16.62
C VAL A 337 -19.65 -14.96 -17.90
N PHE A 338 -18.83 -15.05 -18.95
CA PHE A 338 -18.98 -14.26 -20.17
C PHE A 338 -19.57 -15.07 -21.34
N GLY A 339 -19.60 -16.40 -21.23
CA GLY A 339 -19.96 -17.29 -22.33
C GLY A 339 -19.02 -17.12 -23.52
N ARG A 340 -19.59 -17.17 -24.73
CA ARG A 340 -18.91 -16.88 -26.00
C ARG A 340 -19.17 -15.46 -26.52
N ARG A 341 -19.65 -14.56 -25.65
CA ARG A 341 -19.98 -13.19 -26.03
C ARG A 341 -18.71 -12.39 -26.26
N GLU A 342 -18.81 -11.39 -27.14
CA GLU A 342 -17.77 -10.39 -27.27
C GLU A 342 -17.75 -9.50 -26.00
N LEU A 343 -16.56 -9.28 -25.44
CA LEU A 343 -16.39 -8.49 -24.22
C LEU A 343 -16.38 -7.00 -24.57
N ALA A 344 -17.20 -6.20 -23.89
CA ALA A 344 -17.27 -4.75 -24.13
C ALA A 344 -15.92 -4.05 -23.88
N ILE A 345 -15.11 -4.56 -22.95
CA ILE A 345 -13.79 -4.03 -22.63
C ILE A 345 -12.80 -4.10 -23.80
N ARG A 346 -13.07 -4.93 -24.83
CA ARG A 346 -12.27 -5.01 -26.07
C ARG A 346 -12.19 -3.68 -26.83
N GLU A 347 -13.18 -2.82 -26.63
CA GLU A 347 -13.19 -1.45 -27.15
C GLU A 347 -12.04 -0.59 -26.56
N PHE A 348 -11.56 -0.92 -25.36
CA PHE A 348 -10.55 -0.14 -24.63
C PHE A 348 -9.19 -0.83 -24.54
N LEU A 349 -9.17 -2.16 -24.45
CA LEU A 349 -7.94 -2.96 -24.32
C LEU A 349 -8.18 -4.39 -24.83
N ASP A 350 -7.13 -5.11 -25.20
CA ASP A 350 -7.17 -6.55 -25.48
C ASP A 350 -6.85 -7.35 -24.20
N PRO A 351 -7.83 -8.06 -23.60
CA PRO A 351 -7.59 -8.86 -22.41
C PRO A 351 -6.61 -10.01 -22.64
N ASP A 352 -6.50 -10.52 -23.86
CA ASP A 352 -5.63 -11.67 -24.17
C ASP A 352 -4.14 -11.26 -24.24
N ALA A 353 -3.87 -9.98 -24.50
CA ALA A 353 -2.53 -9.40 -24.40
C ALA A 353 -2.08 -9.14 -22.95
N ILE A 354 -2.97 -9.22 -21.96
CA ILE A 354 -2.63 -8.98 -20.55
C ILE A 354 -2.00 -10.22 -19.92
N THR A 355 -0.72 -10.09 -19.56
CA THR A 355 0.05 -11.18 -18.94
C THR A 355 0.07 -11.17 -17.41
N ASP A 356 -0.33 -10.06 -16.79
CA ASP A 356 -0.38 -9.91 -15.34
C ASP A 356 -1.77 -10.32 -14.81
N PRO A 357 -1.87 -11.34 -13.94
CA PRO A 357 -3.14 -11.83 -13.42
C PRO A 357 -3.98 -10.76 -12.70
N LEU A 358 -3.34 -9.84 -11.97
CA LEU A 358 -4.07 -8.79 -11.25
C LEU A 358 -4.65 -7.77 -12.22
N ARG A 359 -3.90 -7.38 -13.25
CA ARG A 359 -4.43 -6.52 -14.33
C ARG A 359 -5.57 -7.18 -15.08
N LEU A 360 -5.45 -8.48 -15.34
CA LEU A 360 -6.48 -9.24 -16.04
C LEU A 360 -7.75 -9.39 -15.20
N ALA A 361 -7.62 -9.75 -13.92
CA ALA A 361 -8.74 -9.79 -12.98
C ALA A 361 -9.48 -8.44 -12.90
N ARG A 362 -8.74 -7.32 -12.90
CA ARG A 362 -9.34 -5.98 -12.96
C ARG A 362 -10.04 -5.70 -14.28
N ALA A 363 -9.46 -6.08 -15.42
CA ALA A 363 -10.10 -5.92 -16.72
C ALA A 363 -11.45 -6.64 -16.75
N PHE A 364 -11.51 -7.88 -16.25
CA PHE A 364 -12.77 -8.62 -16.12
C PHE A 364 -13.73 -8.05 -15.08
N SER A 365 -13.21 -7.40 -14.03
CA SER A 365 -14.07 -6.69 -13.07
C SER A 365 -14.76 -5.48 -13.71
N VAL A 366 -14.04 -4.75 -14.57
CA VAL A 366 -14.62 -3.67 -15.37
C VAL A 366 -15.62 -4.21 -16.39
N GLU A 367 -15.31 -5.35 -17.03
CA GLU A 367 -16.24 -6.01 -17.95
C GLU A 367 -17.59 -6.31 -17.27
N LEU A 368 -17.58 -6.82 -16.04
CA LEU A 368 -18.83 -7.05 -15.28
C LEU A 368 -19.62 -5.75 -15.03
N LEU A 369 -18.94 -4.61 -14.92
CA LEU A 369 -19.59 -3.32 -14.73
C LEU A 369 -20.26 -2.80 -16.01
N ILE A 370 -19.62 -3.00 -17.17
CA ILE A 370 -20.02 -2.35 -18.43
C ILE A 370 -20.72 -3.28 -19.45
N GLY A 371 -20.46 -4.58 -19.41
CA GLY A 371 -20.85 -5.53 -20.47
C GLY A 371 -22.22 -6.17 -20.33
N GLY A 372 -23.05 -5.75 -19.36
CA GLY A 372 -24.39 -6.33 -19.16
C GLY A 372 -24.36 -7.81 -18.75
N HIS A 373 -23.23 -8.31 -18.25
CA HIS A 373 -23.05 -9.71 -17.84
C HIS A 373 -23.65 -10.04 -16.47
N ARG A 374 -24.36 -9.11 -15.84
CA ARG A 374 -24.86 -9.23 -14.47
C ARG A 374 -25.92 -10.31 -14.33
N GLU A 375 -26.86 -10.39 -15.28
CA GLU A 375 -27.87 -11.45 -15.36
C GLU A 375 -27.25 -12.86 -15.35
N ALA A 376 -26.18 -13.06 -16.13
CA ALA A 376 -25.53 -14.38 -16.29
C ALA A 376 -24.87 -14.90 -15.00
N VAL A 377 -24.49 -14.00 -14.10
CA VAL A 377 -23.93 -14.36 -12.79
C VAL A 377 -24.89 -14.08 -11.63
N GLY A 378 -26.15 -13.75 -11.93
CA GLY A 378 -27.19 -13.43 -10.93
C GLY A 378 -26.83 -12.24 -10.05
N LEU A 379 -26.40 -11.15 -10.67
CA LEU A 379 -25.96 -9.89 -10.03
C LEU A 379 -26.99 -8.75 -10.12
N ASP A 380 -28.22 -9.02 -10.57
CA ASP A 380 -29.30 -8.02 -10.65
C ASP A 380 -29.99 -7.74 -9.31
#